data_AF-A0A2S9GRV9-F1
#
_entry.id   AF-A0A2S9GRV9-F1
#
_cell.length_a   1.000
_cell.length_b   1.000
_cell.length_c   1.000
_cell.angle_alpha   90.00
_cell.angle_beta   90.00
_cell.angle_gamma   90.00
#
_symmetry.space_group_name_H-M   'P 1'
#
loop_
_entity.id
_entity.type
_entity.pdbx_description
1 polymer ?
#
loop_
_entity_poly.entity_id
_entity_poly.type
_entity_poly.pdbx_seq_one_letter_code
_entity_poly.pdbx_strand_id
1 'polypeptide(L)' 'ITGCSTGIGREIARAALEAGHHVAATARRKDAVSDFVDEFGDRALALSLDVTDRDQIAAAVAATESA' A
#
# COMPACT_ATOMS: atom_id res chain seq x y z
N ILE A 1 -4.83 1.54 -0.18
CA ILE A 1 -5.50 0.45 -0.94
C ILE A 1 -5.08 -0.87 -0.34
N THR A 2 -6.03 -1.73 0.04
CA THR A 2 -5.75 -3.06 0.58
C THR A 2 -5.73 -4.12 -0.52
N GLY A 3 -4.95 -5.20 -0.32
CA GLY A 3 -4.88 -6.30 -1.29
C GLY A 3 -4.13 -5.97 -2.57
N CYS A 4 -2.98 -5.28 -2.46
CA CYS A 4 -2.19 -4.81 -3.60
C CYS A 4 -1.12 -5.82 -4.09
N SER A 5 -1.08 -7.04 -3.56
CA SER A 5 -0.05 -8.02 -3.97
C SER A 5 -0.15 -8.40 -5.45
N THR A 6 -1.37 -8.53 -5.98
CA THR A 6 -1.66 -8.91 -7.37
C THR A 6 -3.07 -8.42 -7.77
N GLY A 7 -3.39 -8.49 -9.07
CA GLY A 7 -4.76 -8.30 -9.58
C GLY A 7 -5.29 -6.88 -9.43
N ILE A 8 -6.60 -6.74 -9.24
CA ILE A 8 -7.32 -5.46 -9.30
C ILE A 8 -6.74 -4.42 -8.31
N GLY A 9 -6.46 -4.80 -7.07
CA GLY A 9 -5.91 -3.87 -6.08
C GLY A 9 -4.56 -3.28 -6.48
N ARG A 10 -3.71 -4.10 -7.11
CA ARG A 10 -2.39 -3.70 -7.62
C ARG A 10 -2.52 -2.72 -8.79
N GLU A 11 -3.40 -3.00 -9.75
CA GLU A 11 -3.62 -2.13 -10.90
C GLU A 11 -4.25 -0.78 -10.50
N ILE A 12 -5.16 -0.76 -9.51
CA ILE A 12 -5.70 0.48 -8.97
C ILE A 12 -4.60 1.30 -8.28
N ALA A 13 -3.73 0.66 -7.49
CA ALA A 13 -2.61 1.33 -6.84
C ALA A 13 -1.64 1.94 -7.86
N ARG A 14 -1.28 1.16 -8.90
CA ARG A 14 -0.45 1.64 -10.02
C ARG A 14 -1.07 2.83 -10.72
N ALA A 15 -2.34 2.73 -11.14
CA ALA A 15 -3.04 3.80 -11.84
C ALA A 15 -3.12 5.09 -11.00
N ALA A 16 -3.37 4.98 -9.69
CA ALA A 16 -3.40 6.14 -8.80
C ALA A 16 -2.01 6.80 -8.64
N LEU A 17 -0.96 5.99 -8.54
CA LEU A 17 0.43 6.48 -8.48
C LEU A 17 0.87 7.14 -9.80
N GLU A 18 0.53 6.54 -10.95
CA GLU A 18 0.76 7.12 -12.27
C GLU A 18 0.01 8.44 -12.46
N ALA A 19 -1.18 8.57 -11.87
CA ALA A 19 -1.97 9.80 -11.89
C ALA A 19 -1.45 10.92 -10.96
N GLY A 20 -0.39 10.69 -10.19
CA GLY A 20 0.19 11.71 -9.31
C GLY A 20 -0.16 11.58 -7.83
N HIS A 21 -1.03 10.65 -7.44
CA HIS A 21 -1.51 10.55 -6.06
C HIS A 21 -0.49 9.89 -5.13
N HIS A 22 -0.66 10.14 -3.83
CA HIS A 22 0.01 9.37 -2.78
C HIS A 22 -0.82 8.13 -2.44
N VAL A 23 -0.18 6.97 -2.35
CA VAL A 23 -0.86 5.69 -2.17
C VAL A 23 -0.15 4.85 -1.11
N ALA A 24 -0.87 4.54 -0.04
CA ALA A 24 -0.53 3.43 0.84
C ALA A 24 -0.99 2.11 0.20
N ALA A 25 -0.08 1.32 -0.34
CA ALA A 25 -0.34 0.01 -0.93
C ALA A 25 -0.08 -1.09 0.12
N THR A 26 -1.09 -1.92 0.42
CA THR A 26 -0.96 -2.93 1.47
C THR A 26 -1.15 -4.35 0.97
N ALA A 27 -0.41 -5.29 1.55
CA ALA A 27 -0.51 -6.72 1.31
C ALA A 27 -0.10 -7.49 2.58
N ARG A 28 -0.41 -8.80 2.68
CA ARG A 28 0.01 -9.61 3.83
C ARG A 28 1.54 -9.76 3.97
N ARG A 29 2.27 -9.61 2.87
CA ARG A 29 3.73 -9.53 2.87
C ARG A 29 4.12 -8.19 2.26
N LYS A 30 4.86 -7.37 3.01
CA LYS A 30 5.30 -6.04 2.55
C LYS A 30 6.10 -6.11 1.25
N ASP A 31 6.97 -7.11 1.10
CA ASP A 31 7.80 -7.31 -0.09
C ASP A 31 7.00 -7.51 -1.38
N ALA A 32 5.71 -7.89 -1.29
CA ALA A 32 4.86 -8.04 -2.48
C ALA A 32 4.41 -6.70 -3.08
N VAL A 33 4.68 -5.59 -2.39
CA VAL A 33 4.27 -4.23 -2.77
C VAL A 33 5.40 -3.20 -2.58
N SER A 34 6.60 -3.62 -2.20
CA SER A 34 7.76 -2.72 -2.02
C SER A 34 8.22 -2.11 -3.34
N ASP A 35 7.94 -2.79 -4.46
CA ASP A 35 8.26 -2.32 -5.81
C ASP A 35 7.60 -0.98 -6.15
N PHE A 36 6.45 -0.66 -5.55
CA PHE A 36 5.84 0.66 -5.69
C PHE A 36 6.70 1.77 -5.09
N VAL A 37 7.41 1.51 -3.98
CA VAL A 37 8.33 2.49 -3.37
C VAL A 37 9.54 2.69 -4.26
N ASP A 38 10.08 1.60 -4.83
CA ASP A 38 11.22 1.66 -5.75
C ASP A 38 10.89 2.46 -7.02
N GLU A 39 9.65 2.33 -7.53
CA GLU A 39 9.22 2.98 -8.77
C GLU A 39 8.70 4.42 -8.57
N PHE A 40 7.97 4.69 -7.48
CA PHE A 40 7.25 5.96 -7.28
C PHE A 40 7.77 6.82 -6.12
N GLY A 41 8.77 6.33 -5.37
CA GLY A 41 9.41 7.05 -4.27
C GLY A 41 8.42 7.41 -3.16
N ASP A 42 8.54 8.64 -2.66
CA ASP A 42 7.78 9.16 -1.50
C ASP A 42 6.25 9.17 -1.70
N ARG A 43 5.78 9.01 -2.94
CA ARG A 43 4.34 8.92 -3.23
C ARG A 43 3.77 7.53 -2.94
N ALA A 44 4.61 6.52 -2.75
CA ALA A 44 4.18 5.18 -2.41
C ALA A 44 4.58 4.81 -0.98
N LEU A 45 3.64 4.25 -0.24
CA LEU A 45 3.88 3.68 1.09
C LEU A 45 3.51 2.20 1.08
N ALA A 46 4.51 1.33 1.17
CA ALA A 46 4.32 -0.12 1.25
C ALA A 46 4.12 -0.58 2.70
N LEU A 47 2.97 -1.20 3.00
CA LEU A 47 2.63 -1.68 4.35
C LEU A 47 2.24 -3.17 4.35
N SER A 48 2.57 -3.85 5.45
CA SER A 48 1.98 -5.16 5.75
C SER A 48 0.59 -4.98 6.35
N LEU A 49 -0.40 -5.75 5.89
CA LEU A 49 -1.75 -5.73 6.46
C LEU A 49 -2.47 -7.06 6.22
N ASP A 50 -2.90 -7.70 7.32
CA ASP A 50 -4.03 -8.62 7.34
C ASP A 50 -5.31 -7.87 7.74
N VAL A 51 -6.30 -7.82 6.86
CA VAL A 51 -7.57 -7.10 7.09
C VAL A 51 -8.48 -7.77 8.13
N THR A 52 -8.13 -8.97 8.59
CA THR A 52 -8.84 -9.66 9.67
C THR A 52 -8.26 -9.35 11.06
N ASP A 53 -7.08 -8.73 11.11
CA ASP A 53 -6.37 -8.34 12.33
C ASP A 53 -6.59 -6.85 12.63
N ARG A 54 -7.29 -6.57 13.73
CA ARG A 54 -7.66 -5.19 14.13
C ARG A 54 -6.45 -4.33 14.49
N ASP A 55 -5.42 -4.93 15.10
CA ASP A 55 -4.24 -4.19 15.53
C ASP A 55 -3.41 -3.80 14.30
N GLN A 56 -3.31 -4.69 13.32
CA GLN A 56 -2.68 -4.37 12.04
C GLN A 56 -3.44 -3.31 11.25
N ILE A 57 -4.79 -3.33 11.27
CA ILE A 57 -5.59 -2.27 10.65
C ILE A 57 -5.27 -0.92 11.29
N ALA A 58 -5.29 -0.82 12.62
CA ALA A 58 -5.00 0.42 13.33
C ALA A 58 -3.58 0.93 13.02
N ALA A 59 -2.58 0.04 13.04
CA ALA A 59 -1.21 0.38 12.71
C ALA A 59 -1.05 0.88 11.26
N ALA A 60 -1.70 0.23 10.29
CA ALA A 60 -1.62 0.63 8.88
C ALA A 60 -2.27 2.00 8.63
N VAL A 61 -3.39 2.30 9.31
CA VAL A 61 -4.03 3.62 9.25
C VAL A 61 -3.11 4.69 9.83
N ALA A 62 -2.59 4.48 11.05
CA ALA A 62 -1.69 5.44 11.69
C ALA A 62 -0.42 5.70 10.87
N ALA A 63 0.16 4.66 10.25
CA ALA A 63 1.30 4.80 9.35
C ALA A 63 0.95 5.62 8.08
N THR A 64 -0.28 5.49 7.59
CA THR A 64 -0.75 6.26 6.41
C THR A 64 -0.97 7.74 6.75
N GLU A 65 -1.46 8.04 7.96
CA GLU A 65 -1.71 9.43 8.41
C GLU A 65 -0.42 10.22 8.73
N SER A 66 0.69 9.52 8.96
CA SER A 66 1.98 10.11 9.37
C SER A 66 3.03 10.15 8.26
N ALA A 67 2.70 9.68 7.06
CA ALA A 67 3.59 9.62 5.90
C ALA A 67 3.55 10.88 5.04
#